data_AF-A0A918W026-F1
#
_entry.id   AF-A0A918W026-F1
#
_cell.length_a   1.000
_cell.length_b   1.000
_cell.length_c   1.000
_cell.angle_alpha   90.00
_cell.angle_beta   90.00
_cell.angle_gamma   90.00
#
_symmetry.space_group_name_H-M   'P 1'
#
loop_
_entity.id
_entity.type
_entity.pdbx_description
1 polymer ?
#
loop_
_entity_poly.entity_id
_entity_poly.type
_entity_poly.pdbx_seq_one_letter_code
_entity_poly.pdbx_strand_id
1 'polypeptide(L)'
;MENCENYFNWGSLVVPILVVLIGGGLAFWQMNYRNKQERINKWKEEFRGYMSEYMHTVLDLNFTLNLLGKDISMDRKVDPSLIDNSSAGTNKLMAVIAKIEMLLEYKTPSQNKLIETFHNQWDFVHEAQKGNTDKFKGDLLSDVMLAAKDVHREYKG
;
A
#
# COMPACT_ATOMS: atom_id res chain seq x y z
N MET A 1 16.08 -64.05 47.45
CA MET A 1 15.43 -62.77 47.77
C MET A 1 15.74 -61.84 46.63
N GLU A 2 14.80 -61.73 45.69
CA GLU A 2 14.91 -60.85 44.53
C GLU A 2 14.72 -59.41 45.00
N ASN A 3 15.77 -58.59 44.89
CA ASN A 3 15.63 -57.15 44.95
C ASN A 3 15.20 -56.69 43.56
N CYS A 4 13.89 -56.57 43.33
CA CYS A 4 13.36 -55.80 42.21
C CYS A 4 13.62 -54.30 42.49
N GLU A 5 14.81 -53.83 42.17
CA GLU A 5 15.07 -52.41 42.02
C GLU A 5 14.30 -51.92 40.79
N ASN A 6 13.09 -51.41 41.01
CA ASN A 6 12.38 -50.61 40.03
C ASN A 6 13.17 -49.30 39.83
N TYR A 7 14.16 -49.35 38.94
CA TYR A 7 14.72 -48.14 38.35
C TYR A 7 13.65 -47.51 37.48
N PHE A 8 12.80 -46.68 38.09
CA PHE A 8 11.93 -45.76 37.38
C PHE A 8 12.86 -44.85 36.57
N ASN A 9 13.05 -45.19 35.30
CA ASN A 9 14.01 -44.53 34.43
C ASN A 9 13.44 -43.17 34.02
N TRP A 10 13.63 -42.17 34.88
CA TRP A 10 13.23 -40.78 34.68
C TRP A 10 13.72 -40.24 33.33
N GLY A 11 14.87 -40.73 32.83
CA GLY A 11 15.36 -40.40 31.50
C GLY A 11 14.43 -40.83 30.36
N SER A 12 13.71 -41.96 30.50
CA SER A 12 12.75 -42.43 29.48
C SER A 12 11.45 -41.63 29.44
N LEU A 13 11.10 -40.93 30.52
CA LEU A 13 9.92 -40.06 30.61
C LEU A 13 10.25 -38.61 30.27
N VAL A 14 11.41 -38.11 30.71
CA VAL A 14 11.81 -36.69 30.53
C VAL A 14 12.22 -36.39 29.09
N VAL A 15 12.93 -37.31 28.41
CA VAL A 15 13.39 -37.07 27.02
C VAL A 15 12.22 -36.91 26.04
N PRO A 16 11.18 -37.75 26.04
CA PRO A 16 10.00 -37.53 25.19
C PRO A 16 9.28 -36.21 25.48
N ILE A 17 9.17 -35.81 26.75
CA ILE A 17 8.53 -34.54 27.14
C ILE A 17 9.33 -33.35 26.59
N LEU A 18 10.65 -33.36 26.73
CA LEU A 18 11.52 -32.30 26.20
C LEU A 18 11.47 -32.24 24.67
N VAL A 19 11.44 -33.39 23.98
CA VAL A 19 11.30 -33.44 22.52
C VAL A 19 9.96 -32.87 22.07
N VAL A 20 8.86 -33.17 22.76
CA VAL A 20 7.54 -32.60 22.47
C VAL A 20 7.51 -31.09 22.73
N LEU A 21 8.14 -30.60 23.80
CA LEU A 21 8.19 -29.16 24.09
C LEU A 21 9.05 -28.39 23.08
N ILE A 22 10.20 -28.93 22.69
CA ILE A 22 11.09 -28.32 21.68
C ILE A 22 10.42 -28.36 20.30
N GLY A 23 9.85 -29.51 19.92
CA GLY A 23 9.13 -29.68 18.65
C GLY A 23 7.91 -28.77 18.56
N GLY A 24 7.10 -28.69 19.63
CA GLY A 24 5.95 -27.79 19.75
C GLY A 24 6.36 -26.32 19.71
N GLY A 25 7.45 -25.94 20.40
CA GLY A 25 8.00 -24.59 20.36
C GLY A 25 8.49 -24.18 18.96
N LEU A 26 9.20 -25.07 18.26
CA LEU A 26 9.65 -24.86 16.89
C LEU A 26 8.48 -24.76 15.91
N ALA A 27 7.47 -25.62 16.03
CA ALA A 27 6.28 -25.58 15.19
C ALA A 27 5.49 -24.27 15.42
N PHE A 28 5.32 -23.84 16.67
CA PHE A 28 4.67 -22.57 17.01
C PHE A 28 5.45 -21.37 16.47
N TRP A 29 6.78 -21.38 16.61
CA TRP A 29 7.65 -20.35 16.04
C TRP A 29 7.55 -20.29 14.51
N GLN A 30 7.59 -21.44 13.83
CA GLN A 30 7.49 -21.53 12.38
C GLN A 30 6.10 -21.11 11.88
N MET A 31 5.03 -21.43 12.61
CA MET A 31 3.67 -20.99 12.29
C MET A 31 3.53 -19.47 12.43
N ASN A 32 4.06 -18.88 13.51
CA ASN A 32 4.07 -17.43 13.69
C ASN A 32 4.90 -16.71 12.62
N TYR A 33 6.05 -17.27 12.26
CA TYR A 33 6.89 -16.72 11.18
C TYR A 33 6.16 -16.76 9.84
N ARG A 34 5.53 -17.89 9.49
CA ARG A 34 4.70 -18.03 8.28
C ARG A 34 3.54 -17.03 8.26
N ASN A 35 2.78 -16.94 9.35
CA ASN A 35 1.66 -16.00 9.48
C ASN A 35 2.11 -14.53 9.38
N LYS A 36 3.34 -14.22 9.82
CA LYS A 36 3.93 -12.88 9.67
C LYS A 36 4.30 -12.61 8.21
N GLN A 37 4.96 -13.56 7.55
CA GLN A 37 5.32 -13.44 6.13
C GLN A 37 4.11 -13.33 5.22
N GLU A 38 3.07 -14.14 5.46
CA GLU A 38 1.82 -14.10 4.69
C GLU A 38 1.12 -12.75 4.82
N ARG A 39 1.04 -12.19 6.04
CA ARG A 39 0.52 -10.83 6.25
C ARG A 39 1.31 -9.77 5.50
N ILE A 40 2.65 -9.84 5.54
CA ILE A 40 3.52 -8.89 4.82
C ILE A 40 3.32 -9.02 3.31
N ASN A 41 3.22 -10.24 2.78
CA ASN A 41 3.01 -10.47 1.36
C ASN A 41 1.65 -9.98 0.89
N LYS A 42 0.59 -10.27 1.66
CA LYS A 42 -0.76 -9.77 1.39
C LYS A 42 -0.81 -8.24 1.37
N TRP A 43 -0.20 -7.60 2.38
CA TRP A 43 -0.08 -6.13 2.41
C TRP A 43 0.67 -5.59 1.20
N LYS A 44 1.79 -6.23 0.80
CA LYS A 44 2.56 -5.83 -0.40
C LYS A 44 1.75 -5.95 -1.68
N GLU A 45 0.94 -6.99 -1.80
CA GLU A 45 0.08 -7.23 -2.97
C GLU A 45 -1.05 -6.20 -3.04
N GLU A 46 -1.74 -5.96 -1.93
CA GLU A 46 -2.79 -4.93 -1.82
C GLU A 46 -2.22 -3.52 -2.11
N PHE A 47 -1.06 -3.19 -1.53
CA PHE A 47 -0.38 -1.91 -1.78
C PHE A 47 -0.03 -1.74 -3.25
N ARG A 48 0.53 -2.77 -3.90
CA ARG A 48 0.83 -2.74 -5.34
C ARG A 48 -0.44 -2.57 -6.17
N GLY A 49 -1.53 -3.25 -5.80
CA GLY A 49 -2.82 -3.12 -6.46
C GLY A 49 -3.34 -1.68 -6.44
N TYR A 50 -3.39 -1.07 -5.25
CA TYR A 50 -3.86 0.32 -5.10
C TYR A 50 -2.93 1.33 -5.75
N MET A 51 -1.61 1.14 -5.68
CA MET A 51 -0.65 1.98 -6.42
C MET A 51 -0.83 1.88 -7.94
N SER A 52 -1.15 0.69 -8.46
CA SER A 52 -1.48 0.53 -9.88
C SER A 52 -2.76 1.27 -10.26
N GLU A 53 -3.81 1.14 -9.44
CA GLU A 53 -5.08 1.85 -9.61
C GLU A 53 -4.87 3.37 -9.59
N TYR A 54 -3.99 3.86 -8.70
CA TYR A 54 -3.59 5.26 -8.58
C TYR A 54 -2.96 5.76 -9.88
N MET A 55 -1.93 5.06 -10.37
CA MET A 55 -1.22 5.47 -11.58
C MET A 55 -2.15 5.55 -12.79
N HIS A 56 -3.01 4.55 -12.99
CA HIS A 56 -3.99 4.57 -14.07
C HIS A 56 -4.94 5.77 -13.94
N THR A 57 -5.45 6.03 -12.74
CA THR A 57 -6.39 7.13 -12.50
C THR A 57 -5.74 8.49 -12.76
N VAL A 58 -4.48 8.68 -12.33
CA VAL A 58 -3.72 9.92 -12.60
C VAL A 58 -3.48 10.11 -14.09
N LEU A 59 -3.13 9.05 -14.83
CA LEU A 59 -2.93 9.13 -16.28
C LEU A 59 -4.23 9.48 -17.03
N ASP A 60 -5.34 8.85 -16.67
CA ASP A 60 -6.66 9.13 -17.27
C ASP A 60 -7.11 10.57 -16.99
N LEU A 61 -6.92 11.03 -15.75
CA LEU A 61 -7.20 12.42 -15.35
C LEU A 61 -6.32 13.42 -16.11
N ASN A 62 -5.03 13.14 -16.21
CA ASN A 62 -4.08 13.98 -16.93
C ASN A 62 -4.51 14.13 -18.41
N PHE A 63 -4.87 13.01 -19.06
CA PHE A 63 -5.39 13.04 -20.42
C PHE A 63 -6.66 13.90 -20.54
N THR A 64 -7.63 13.70 -19.64
CA THR A 64 -8.90 14.43 -19.64
C THR A 64 -8.71 15.92 -19.41
N LEU A 65 -7.88 16.30 -18.43
CA LEU A 65 -7.56 17.69 -18.11
C LEU A 65 -6.81 18.39 -19.26
N ASN A 66 -5.92 17.69 -19.95
CA ASN A 66 -5.24 18.25 -21.14
C ASN A 66 -6.21 18.53 -22.28
N LEU A 67 -7.18 17.63 -22.52
CA LEU A 67 -8.22 17.87 -23.52
C LEU A 67 -9.08 19.07 -23.15
N LEU A 68 -9.50 19.16 -21.89
CA LEU A 68 -10.29 20.27 -21.36
C LEU A 68 -9.54 21.60 -21.46
N GLY A 69 -8.26 21.62 -21.07
CA GLY A 69 -7.40 22.80 -21.21
C GLY A 69 -7.19 23.22 -22.66
N LYS A 70 -7.08 22.27 -23.59
CA LYS A 70 -6.98 22.55 -25.03
C LYS A 70 -8.26 23.22 -25.56
N ASP A 71 -9.42 22.70 -25.20
CA ASP A 71 -10.70 23.29 -25.62
C ASP A 71 -10.87 24.73 -25.09
N ILE A 72 -10.51 24.97 -23.83
CA ILE A 72 -10.50 26.31 -23.22
C ILE A 72 -9.53 27.25 -23.97
N SER A 73 -8.30 26.79 -24.22
CA SER A 73 -7.27 27.63 -24.89
C SER A 73 -7.62 28.00 -26.33
N MET A 74 -8.45 27.19 -26.99
CA MET A 74 -8.88 27.39 -28.38
C MET A 74 -10.24 28.11 -28.48
N ASP A 75 -10.79 28.61 -27.37
CA ASP A 75 -12.12 29.21 -27.27
C ASP A 75 -13.22 28.32 -27.89
N ARG A 76 -13.06 27.00 -27.74
CA ARG A 76 -14.04 26.02 -28.19
C ARG A 76 -15.07 25.80 -27.09
N LYS A 77 -16.29 25.44 -27.50
CA LYS A 77 -17.29 24.95 -26.56
C LYS A 77 -16.74 23.70 -25.87
N VAL A 78 -16.49 23.79 -24.56
CA VAL A 78 -16.03 22.67 -23.75
C VAL A 78 -17.03 21.53 -23.83
N ASP A 79 -16.53 20.33 -24.11
CA ASP A 79 -17.35 19.11 -24.11
C ASP A 79 -17.80 18.79 -22.66
N PRO A 80 -19.11 18.77 -22.38
CA PRO A 80 -19.63 18.43 -21.04
C PRO A 80 -19.16 17.06 -20.54
N SER A 81 -18.93 16.10 -21.44
CA SER A 81 -18.45 14.77 -21.06
C SER A 81 -17.04 14.80 -20.47
N LEU A 82 -16.19 15.75 -20.89
CA LEU A 82 -14.85 15.92 -20.31
C LEU A 82 -14.92 16.50 -18.89
N ILE A 83 -15.90 17.36 -18.61
CA ILE A 83 -16.15 17.89 -17.26
C ILE A 83 -16.60 16.76 -16.34
N ASP A 84 -17.57 15.97 -16.78
CA ASP A 84 -18.10 14.83 -16.01
C ASP A 84 -17.01 13.77 -15.77
N ASN A 85 -16.23 13.43 -16.80
CA ASN A 85 -15.12 12.49 -16.69
C ASN A 85 -14.00 12.99 -15.77
N SER A 86 -13.68 14.29 -15.82
CA SER A 86 -12.71 14.90 -14.92
C SER A 86 -13.19 14.81 -13.47
N SER A 87 -14.44 15.17 -13.21
CA SER A 87 -15.00 15.07 -11.85
C SER A 87 -15.06 13.63 -11.33
N ALA A 88 -15.44 12.67 -12.19
CA ALA A 88 -15.45 11.25 -11.83
C ALA A 88 -14.03 10.74 -11.56
N GLY A 89 -13.06 11.15 -12.37
CA GLY A 89 -11.64 10.84 -12.18
C GLY A 89 -11.11 11.37 -10.86
N THR A 90 -11.43 12.62 -10.49
CA THR A 90 -10.99 13.24 -9.23
C THR A 90 -11.56 12.50 -8.01
N ASN A 91 -12.83 12.11 -8.07
CA ASN A 91 -13.46 11.30 -7.01
C ASN A 91 -12.82 9.92 -6.89
N LYS A 92 -12.51 9.28 -8.04
CA LYS A 92 -11.80 8.00 -8.07
C LYS A 92 -10.40 8.12 -7.49
N LEU A 93 -9.67 9.19 -7.82
CA LEU A 93 -8.33 9.45 -7.30
C LEU A 93 -8.36 9.57 -5.77
N MET A 94 -9.31 10.35 -5.23
CA MET A 94 -9.51 10.49 -3.78
C MET A 94 -9.83 9.16 -3.10
N ALA A 95 -10.71 8.35 -3.70
CA ALA A 95 -11.04 7.03 -3.18
C ALA A 95 -9.83 6.09 -3.14
N VAL A 96 -8.97 6.13 -4.16
CA VAL A 96 -7.75 5.31 -4.19
C VAL A 96 -6.73 5.79 -3.15
N ILE A 97 -6.55 7.10 -3.01
CA ILE A 97 -5.69 7.68 -1.96
C ILE A 97 -6.16 7.19 -0.59
N ALA A 98 -7.47 7.29 -0.29
CA ALA A 98 -8.03 6.82 0.97
C ALA A 98 -7.81 5.31 1.21
N LYS A 99 -7.88 4.47 0.17
CA LYS A 99 -7.55 3.03 0.30
C LYS A 99 -6.09 2.82 0.66
N ILE A 100 -5.18 3.58 0.05
CA ILE A 100 -3.74 3.51 0.36
C ILE A 100 -3.51 3.99 1.80
N GLU A 101 -4.12 5.10 2.19
CA GLU A 101 -4.09 5.63 3.55
C GLU A 101 -4.54 4.61 4.59
N MET A 102 -5.68 3.94 4.38
CA MET A 102 -6.15 2.90 5.30
C MET A 102 -5.19 1.70 5.41
N LEU A 103 -4.43 1.44 4.34
CA LEU A 103 -3.43 0.38 4.31
C LEU A 103 -2.13 0.79 5.01
N LEU A 104 -1.86 2.09 5.13
CA LEU A 104 -0.73 2.63 5.86
C LEU A 104 -1.12 2.89 7.31
N GLU A 105 -0.30 2.43 8.25
CA GLU A 105 -0.61 2.59 9.68
C GLU A 105 -0.16 3.96 10.24
N TYR A 106 0.35 4.87 9.40
CA TYR A 106 0.93 6.18 9.75
C TYR A 106 2.02 6.12 10.83
N LYS A 107 2.84 5.06 10.81
CA LYS A 107 3.85 4.80 11.86
C LYS A 107 5.24 5.28 11.47
N THR A 108 5.51 5.49 10.18
CA THR A 108 6.83 5.87 9.69
C THR A 108 6.82 7.24 9.00
N PRO A 109 7.94 7.99 9.05
CA PRO A 109 8.10 9.23 8.27
C PRO A 109 7.88 9.03 6.78
N SER A 110 8.27 7.87 6.23
CA SER A 110 8.11 7.55 4.80
C SER A 110 6.64 7.36 4.41
N GLN A 111 5.84 6.74 5.28
CA GLN A 111 4.39 6.63 5.09
C GLN A 111 3.72 8.00 5.11
N ASN A 112 4.05 8.83 6.09
CA ASN A 112 3.48 10.18 6.20
C ASN A 112 3.85 11.03 4.98
N LYS A 113 5.10 10.97 4.52
CA LYS A 113 5.56 11.67 3.32
C LYS A 113 4.81 11.21 2.07
N LEU A 114 4.57 9.91 1.92
CA LEU A 114 3.81 9.38 0.78
C LEU A 114 2.38 9.92 0.76
N ILE A 115 1.71 9.95 1.91
CA ILE A 115 0.35 10.50 2.03
C ILE A 115 0.32 12.00 1.75
N GLU A 116 1.24 12.76 2.32
CA GLU A 116 1.37 14.18 2.04
C GLU A 116 1.57 14.44 0.53
N THR A 117 2.36 13.61 -0.13
CA THR A 117 2.57 13.68 -1.58
C THR A 117 1.25 13.42 -2.33
N PHE A 118 0.46 12.43 -1.91
CA PHE A 118 -0.85 12.17 -2.50
C PHE A 118 -1.83 13.34 -2.33
N HIS A 119 -1.92 13.91 -1.13
CA HIS A 119 -2.80 15.05 -0.88
C HIS A 119 -2.39 16.29 -1.67
N ASN A 120 -1.10 16.58 -1.73
CA ASN A 120 -0.60 17.66 -2.58
C ASN A 120 -1.05 17.44 -4.04
N GLN A 121 -0.92 16.22 -4.58
CA GLN A 121 -1.35 15.92 -5.95
C GLN A 121 -2.85 16.01 -6.15
N TRP A 122 -3.63 15.57 -5.18
CA TRP A 122 -5.06 15.73 -5.20
C TRP A 122 -5.46 17.21 -5.22
N ASP A 123 -4.87 18.04 -4.35
CA ASP A 123 -5.10 19.49 -4.33
C ASP A 123 -4.74 20.12 -5.68
N PHE A 124 -3.61 19.72 -6.28
CA PHE A 124 -3.21 20.21 -7.60
C PHE A 124 -4.22 19.82 -8.70
N VAL A 125 -4.68 18.57 -8.74
CA VAL A 125 -5.69 18.09 -9.71
C VAL A 125 -7.03 18.81 -9.50
N HIS A 126 -7.44 18.99 -8.24
CA HIS A 126 -8.68 19.65 -7.88
C HIS A 126 -8.68 21.14 -8.29
N GLU A 127 -7.56 21.84 -8.12
CA GLU A 127 -7.40 23.22 -8.59
C GLU A 127 -7.33 23.33 -10.12
N ALA A 128 -6.71 22.35 -10.80
CA ALA A 128 -6.71 22.30 -12.26
C ALA A 128 -8.13 22.14 -12.84
N GLN A 129 -8.99 21.35 -12.17
CA GLN A 129 -10.40 21.19 -12.54
C GLN A 129 -11.19 22.51 -12.43
N LYS A 130 -10.77 23.44 -11.57
CA LYS A 130 -11.37 24.79 -11.43
C LYS A 130 -10.91 25.77 -12.52
N GLY A 131 -10.15 25.32 -13.52
CA GLY A 131 -9.65 26.13 -14.63
C GLY A 131 -8.27 26.74 -14.39
N ASN A 132 -7.57 26.37 -13.31
CA ASN A 132 -6.24 26.86 -13.01
C ASN A 132 -5.16 25.92 -13.58
N THR A 133 -5.11 25.80 -14.90
CA THR A 133 -4.27 24.81 -15.62
C THR A 133 -2.80 25.18 -15.71
N ASP A 134 -2.42 26.43 -15.39
CA ASP A 134 -1.05 26.94 -15.50
C ASP A 134 -0.04 26.24 -14.56
N LYS A 135 -0.56 25.54 -13.54
CA LYS A 135 0.23 24.76 -12.58
C LYS A 135 0.49 23.31 -13.02
N PHE A 136 -0.04 22.88 -14.16
CA PHE A 136 0.13 21.52 -14.67
C PHE A 136 1.52 21.32 -15.32
N LYS A 137 2.59 21.47 -14.54
CA LYS A 137 3.97 21.26 -14.98
C LYS A 137 4.78 20.57 -13.90
N GLY A 138 4.70 19.25 -13.89
CA GLY A 138 5.52 18.39 -13.06
C GLY A 138 5.27 16.93 -13.42
N ASP A 139 6.31 16.12 -13.38
CA ASP A 139 6.20 14.67 -13.50
C ASP A 139 5.56 14.13 -12.20
N LEU A 140 4.24 14.33 -12.07
CA LEU A 140 3.44 14.01 -10.88
C LEU A 140 3.69 12.57 -10.42
N LEU A 141 3.95 11.64 -11.34
CA LEU A 141 4.19 10.26 -10.95
C LEU A 141 5.56 10.06 -10.30
N SER A 142 6.58 10.86 -10.64
CA SER A 142 7.95 10.67 -10.15
C SER A 142 8.04 10.78 -8.63
N ASP A 143 7.47 11.84 -8.03
CA ASP A 143 7.59 12.09 -6.59
C ASP A 143 6.82 11.04 -5.77
N VAL A 144 5.64 10.64 -6.24
CA VAL A 144 4.86 9.55 -5.64
C VAL A 144 5.61 8.22 -5.74
N MET A 145 6.21 7.93 -6.89
CA MET A 145 6.95 6.68 -7.10
C MET A 145 8.21 6.61 -6.23
N LEU A 146 8.89 7.74 -6.03
CA LEU A 146 10.01 7.84 -5.10
C LEU A 146 9.57 7.60 -3.65
N ALA A 147 8.50 8.27 -3.20
CA ALA A 147 7.97 8.07 -1.86
C ALA A 147 7.44 6.64 -1.62
N ALA A 148 6.76 6.05 -2.61
CA ALA A 148 6.26 4.68 -2.53
C ALA A 148 7.40 3.65 -2.49
N LYS A 149 8.52 3.93 -3.17
CA LYS A 149 9.72 3.10 -3.11
C LYS A 149 10.35 3.10 -1.71
N ASP A 150 10.35 4.24 -1.03
CA ASP A 150 10.89 4.34 0.33
C ASP A 150 10.01 3.57 1.32
N VAL A 151 8.69 3.68 1.23
CA VAL A 151 7.75 2.83 2.01
C VAL A 151 7.99 1.35 1.71
N HIS A 152 8.16 0.96 0.45
CA HIS A 152 8.43 -0.44 0.10
C HIS A 152 9.75 -0.97 0.68
N ARG A 153 10.78 -0.12 0.80
CA ARG A 153 12.08 -0.49 1.40
C ARG A 153 11.95 -0.78 2.89
N GLU A 154 11.14 -0.01 3.62
CA GLU A 154 10.91 -0.24 5.05
C GLU A 154 10.27 -1.61 5.33
N TYR A 155 9.36 -2.06 4.47
CA TYR A 155 8.72 -3.38 4.57
C TYR A 155 9.56 -4.54 3.99
N LYS A 156 10.78 -4.25 3.51
CA LYS A 156 11.78 -5.26 3.11
C LYS A 156 12.86 -5.49 4.16
N GLY A 157 13.04 -4.58 5.12
CA GLY A 157 13.89 -4.77 6.31
C GLY A 157 13.28 -5.75 7.31
#